data_AF-A0A8J5S6H5-F1
#
_entry.id   AF-A0A8J5S6H5-F1
#
_cell.length_a   1.000
_cell.length_b   1.000
_cell.length_c   1.000
_cell.angle_alpha   90.00
_cell.angle_beta   90.00
_cell.angle_gamma   90.00
#
_symmetry.space_group_name_H-M   'P 1'
#
loop_
_entity.id
_entity.type
_entity.pdbx_description
1 polymer ?
#
loop_
_entity_poly.entity_id
_entity_poly.type
_entity_poly.pdbx_seq_one_letter_code
_entity_poly.pdbx_strand_id
1 'polypeptide(L)'
;MLARSHIIASFRLVVRGGSIFVQRFSPPFQTRDLFTIWGIFQLLRRYPGRFPDLDLMFDCVDWPVVCEHLYRGNHAAFIPPLFSYCGDDTTLNIVFPD
;
A
#
# COMPACT_ATOMS: atom_id res chain seq x y z
N MET A 1 -6.19 -0.84 12.37
CA MET A 1 -6.08 -1.38 11.00
C MET A 1 -4.62 -1.44 10.53
N LEU A 2 -3.94 -0.30 10.38
CA LEU A 2 -2.58 -0.22 9.79
C LEU A 2 -1.47 -1.00 10.52
N ALA A 3 -1.55 -1.12 11.85
CA ALA A 3 -0.54 -1.83 12.63
C ALA A 3 -0.34 -3.30 12.22
N ARG A 4 -1.37 -3.94 11.64
CA ARG A 4 -1.28 -5.33 11.16
C ARG A 4 -0.75 -5.44 9.74
N SER A 5 -0.98 -4.43 8.89
CA SER A 5 -0.38 -4.37 7.55
C SER A 5 1.15 -4.35 7.61
N HIS A 6 1.76 -3.84 8.69
CA HIS A 6 3.22 -3.82 8.87
C HIS A 6 3.88 -5.22 8.77
N ILE A 7 3.15 -6.29 9.09
CA ILE A 7 3.70 -7.66 9.04
C ILE A 7 3.85 -8.14 7.59
N ILE A 8 3.01 -7.63 6.69
CA ILE A 8 2.86 -8.11 5.31
C ILE A 8 3.26 -7.07 4.25
N ALA A 9 3.35 -5.80 4.64
CA ALA A 9 3.71 -4.71 3.75
C ALA A 9 5.22 -4.68 3.50
N SER A 10 5.59 -4.37 2.26
CA SER A 10 6.97 -4.08 1.88
C SER A 10 7.40 -2.69 2.36
N PHE A 11 6.52 -1.70 2.23
CA PHE A 11 6.79 -0.34 2.70
C PHE A 11 5.50 0.42 3.07
N ARG A 12 5.66 1.47 3.87
CA ARG A 12 4.64 2.45 4.20
C ARG A 12 4.97 3.78 3.53
N LEU A 13 3.97 4.42 2.95
CA LEU A 13 4.06 5.75 2.38
C LEU A 13 3.06 6.67 3.07
N VAL A 14 3.55 7.78 3.61
CA VAL A 14 2.73 8.81 4.23
C VAL A 14 2.90 10.10 3.44
N VAL A 15 1.79 10.72 3.05
CA VAL A 15 1.78 12.09 2.55
C VAL A 15 1.20 12.97 3.64
N ARG A 16 1.95 14.00 4.05
CA ARG A 16 1.50 14.97 5.05
C ARG A 16 1.93 16.37 4.67
N GLY A 17 0.97 17.27 4.50
CA GLY A 17 1.25 18.68 4.16
C GLY A 17 2.07 18.82 2.88
N GLY A 18 1.85 17.94 1.89
CA GLY A 18 2.58 17.94 0.62
C GLY A 18 3.99 17.34 0.67
N SER A 19 4.41 16.77 1.80
CA SER A 19 5.67 16.04 1.94
C SER A 19 5.44 14.53 1.97
N ILE A 20 6.32 13.76 1.32
CA ILE A 20 6.29 12.29 1.31
C ILE A 20 7.27 11.76 2.37
N PHE A 21 6.81 10.82 3.18
CA PHE A 21 7.62 10.04 4.11
C PHE A 21 7.48 8.57 3.75
N VAL A 22 8.60 7.86 3.68
CA VAL A 22 8.63 6.44 3.32
C VAL A 22 9.37 5.65 4.39
N GLN A 23 8.76 4.58 4.87
CA GLN A 23 9.38 3.60 5.75
C GLN A 23 9.37 2.24 5.04
N ARG A 24 10.54 1.63 4.86
CA ARG A 24 10.65 0.29 4.28
C ARG A 24 10.72 -0.75 5.39
N PHE A 25 9.96 -1.83 5.27
CA PHE A 25 9.94 -2.94 6.23
C PHE A 25 10.68 -4.16 5.70
N SER A 26 10.59 -4.42 4.39
CA SER A 26 11.32 -5.48 3.71
C SER A 26 11.92 -4.95 2.39
N PRO A 27 12.92 -5.65 1.81
CA PRO A 27 13.42 -5.32 0.49
C PRO A 27 12.29 -5.37 -0.54
N PRO A 28 12.08 -4.31 -1.33
CA PRO A 28 11.08 -4.32 -2.39
C PRO A 28 11.47 -5.34 -3.46
N PHE A 29 10.48 -5.95 -4.10
CA PHE A 29 10.73 -6.72 -5.31
C PHE A 29 11.17 -5.75 -6.43
N GLN A 30 12.42 -5.90 -6.87
CA GLN A 30 13.06 -5.03 -7.86
C GLN A 30 12.93 -3.54 -7.49
N THR A 31 12.52 -2.67 -8.43
CA THR A 31 12.40 -1.22 -8.25
C THR A 31 10.96 -0.76 -8.10
N ARG A 32 10.05 -1.66 -7.69
CA ARG A 32 8.61 -1.36 -7.65
C ARG A 32 8.27 -0.26 -6.64
N ASP A 33 8.90 -0.26 -5.48
CA ASP A 33 8.71 0.83 -4.51
C ASP A 33 9.05 2.19 -5.11
N LEU A 34 10.13 2.25 -5.89
CA LEU A 34 10.62 3.47 -6.52
C LEU A 34 9.61 4.04 -7.51
N PHE A 35 8.97 3.21 -8.35
CA PHE A 35 7.95 3.66 -9.30
C PHE A 35 6.73 4.26 -8.61
N THR A 36 6.19 3.57 -7.59
CA THR A 36 5.07 4.09 -6.79
C THR A 36 5.43 5.42 -6.11
N ILE A 37 6.61 5.50 -5.48
CA ILE A 37 7.06 6.74 -4.81
C ILE A 37 7.18 7.87 -5.84
N TRP A 38 7.76 7.62 -7.01
CA TRP A 38 7.88 8.63 -8.06
C TRP A 38 6.53 9.04 -8.62
N GLY A 39 5.61 8.11 -8.85
CA GLY A 39 4.25 8.41 -9.32
C GLY A 39 3.53 9.37 -8.38
N ILE A 40 3.56 9.08 -7.08
CA ILE A 40 2.97 9.95 -6.06
C ILE A 40 3.70 11.31 -6.00
N PHE A 41 5.03 11.31 -6.12
CA PHE A 41 5.80 12.54 -6.19
C PHE A 41 5.41 13.42 -7.39
N GLN A 42 5.17 12.83 -8.56
CA GLN A 42 4.68 13.56 -9.73
C GLN A 42 3.27 14.14 -9.49
N LEU A 43 2.39 13.41 -8.81
CA LEU A 43 1.04 13.90 -8.45
C LEU A 43 1.10 15.10 -7.51
N LEU A 44 1.98 15.07 -6.49
CA LEU A 44 2.19 16.20 -5.59
C LEU A 44 2.68 17.45 -6.32
N ARG A 45 3.61 17.28 -7.27
CA ARG A 45 4.10 18.39 -8.10
C ARG A 45 3.02 18.94 -9.01
N ARG A 46 2.18 18.08 -9.58
CA ARG A 46 1.11 18.47 -10.49
C ARG A 46 -0.07 19.14 -9.79
N TYR A 47 -0.34 18.78 -8.53
CA TYR A 47 -1.48 19.28 -7.76
C TYR A 47 -1.08 19.85 -6.38
N PRO A 48 -0.31 20.95 -6.33
CA PRO A 48 0.11 21.55 -5.05
C PRO A 48 -1.10 21.99 -4.22
N GLY A 49 -1.12 21.63 -2.93
CA GLY A 49 -2.19 22.01 -1.99
C GLY A 49 -3.55 21.32 -2.22
N ARG A 50 -3.67 20.47 -3.24
CA ARG A 50 -4.90 19.72 -3.55
C ARG A 50 -4.80 18.23 -3.26
N PHE A 51 -3.58 17.71 -3.17
CA PHE A 51 -3.35 16.32 -2.84
C PHE A 51 -3.57 16.11 -1.33
N PRO A 52 -4.41 15.14 -0.91
CA PRO A 52 -4.76 14.93 0.49
C PRO A 52 -3.61 14.33 1.30
N ASP A 53 -3.70 14.46 2.61
CA ASP A 53 -2.88 13.67 3.52
C ASP A 53 -3.30 12.20 3.44
N LEU A 54 -2.33 11.29 3.31
CA LEU A 54 -2.56 9.85 3.10
C LEU A 54 -1.61 9.02 3.97
N ASP A 55 -2.05 7.83 4.36
CA ASP A 55 -1.26 6.82 5.07
C ASP A 55 -1.53 5.44 4.46
N LEU A 56 -0.60 4.99 3.63
CA LEU A 56 -0.77 3.82 2.75
C LEU A 56 0.29 2.77 3.05
N MET A 57 -0.12 1.51 2.97
CA MET A 57 0.75 0.33 3.12
C MET A 57 0.79 -0.39 1.79
N PHE A 58 1.98 -0.64 1.28
CA PHE A 58 2.21 -1.27 -0.02
C PHE A 58 2.93 -2.60 0.14
N ASP A 59 2.51 -3.58 -0.65
CA ASP A 59 3.23 -4.82 -0.87
C ASP A 59 3.72 -4.91 -2.32
N CYS A 60 5.01 -5.24 -2.47
CA CYS A 60 5.69 -5.31 -3.75
C CYS A 60 5.74 -6.72 -4.34
N VAL A 61 5.30 -7.74 -3.60
CA VAL A 61 5.37 -9.14 -4.03
C VAL A 61 4.23 -9.47 -5.00
N ASP A 62 4.45 -10.43 -5.89
CA ASP A 62 3.44 -10.88 -6.88
C ASP A 62 2.35 -11.76 -6.26
N TRP A 63 2.64 -12.40 -5.13
CA TRP A 63 1.73 -13.34 -4.50
C TRP A 63 0.71 -12.62 -3.61
N PRO A 64 -0.58 -12.94 -3.73
CA PRO A 64 -1.59 -12.31 -2.89
C PRO A 64 -1.42 -12.69 -1.41
N VAL A 65 -1.34 -11.68 -0.53
CA VAL A 65 -1.08 -11.90 0.90
C VAL A 65 -2.33 -11.84 1.78
N VAL A 66 -3.39 -11.14 1.35
CA VAL A 66 -4.64 -10.98 2.12
C VAL A 66 -5.76 -11.85 1.54
N CYS A 67 -5.73 -13.15 1.84
CA CYS A 67 -6.73 -14.10 1.34
C CYS A 67 -8.10 -13.92 2.00
N GLU A 68 -9.16 -13.81 1.20
CA GLU A 68 -10.52 -13.48 1.66
C GLU A 68 -11.04 -14.46 2.74
N HIS A 69 -10.79 -15.75 2.56
CA HIS A 69 -11.27 -16.80 3.46
C HIS A 69 -10.75 -16.65 4.91
N LEU A 70 -9.61 -15.98 5.12
CA LEU A 70 -9.04 -15.75 6.45
C LEU A 70 -9.75 -14.61 7.21
N TYR A 71 -10.48 -13.76 6.50
CA TYR A 71 -11.07 -12.53 7.05
C TYR A 71 -12.60 -12.51 7.03
N ARG A 72 -13.24 -13.67 7.16
CA ARG A 72 -14.71 -13.78 7.24
C ARG A 72 -15.23 -13.69 8.69
N GLY A 73 -16.51 -13.31 8.83
CA GLY A 73 -17.19 -13.25 10.13
C GLY A 73 -16.55 -12.26 11.10
N ASN A 74 -16.25 -12.72 12.32
CA ASN A 74 -15.61 -11.89 13.34
C ASN A 74 -14.24 -11.36 12.92
N HIS A 75 -13.61 -11.94 11.89
CA HIS A 75 -12.30 -11.49 11.40
C HIS A 75 -12.38 -10.36 10.36
N ALA A 76 -13.57 -10.06 9.82
CA ALA A 76 -13.76 -9.05 8.78
C ALA A 76 -13.38 -7.63 9.25
N ALA A 77 -13.59 -7.31 10.52
CA ALA A 77 -13.18 -6.04 11.11
C ALA A 77 -11.65 -5.82 11.14
N PHE A 78 -10.86 -6.86 10.83
CA PHE A 78 -9.40 -6.84 10.90
C PHE A 78 -8.70 -6.98 9.56
N ILE A 79 -9.43 -6.85 8.44
CA ILE A 79 -8.83 -6.83 7.10
C ILE A 79 -7.77 -5.71 7.06
N PRO A 80 -6.50 -6.01 6.72
CA PRO A 80 -5.48 -4.98 6.56
C PRO A 80 -5.70 -4.22 5.24
N PRO A 81 -5.73 -2.88 5.24
CA PRO A 81 -5.72 -2.12 4.00
C PRO A 81 -4.29 -2.21 3.43
N LEU A 82 -4.14 -3.01 2.38
CA LEU A 82 -2.86 -3.27 1.73
C LEU A 82 -3.01 -3.02 0.23
N PHE A 83 -2.15 -2.17 -0.30
CA PHE A 83 -2.06 -1.90 -1.73
C PHE A 83 -1.06 -2.86 -2.37
N SER A 84 -1.43 -3.46 -3.49
CA SER A 84 -0.60 -4.44 -4.20
C SER A 84 -0.69 -4.25 -5.71
N TYR A 85 0.36 -4.61 -6.45
CA TYR A 85 0.35 -4.55 -7.91
C TYR A 85 -0.50 -5.66 -8.54
N CYS A 86 -0.60 -6.80 -7.86
CA CYS A 86 -1.39 -7.94 -8.30
C CYS A 86 -2.54 -8.20 -7.32
N GLY A 87 -3.65 -8.67 -7.86
CA GLY A 87 -4.81 -9.15 -7.12
C GLY A 87 -5.51 -10.24 -7.91
N ASP A 88 -6.29 -11.06 -7.21
CA ASP A 88 -7.13 -12.09 -7.80
C ASP A 88 -8.51 -12.10 -7.14
N ASP A 89 -9.43 -12.90 -7.66
CA ASP A 89 -10.82 -12.99 -7.18
C ASP A 89 -10.94 -13.57 -5.76
N THR A 90 -9.84 -14.03 -5.17
CA THR A 90 -9.82 -14.67 -3.85
C THR A 90 -9.15 -13.82 -2.78
N THR A 91 -8.73 -12.60 -3.12
CA THR A 91 -7.93 -11.74 -2.26
C THR A 91 -8.50 -10.35 -2.09
N LEU A 92 -8.17 -9.73 -0.96
CA LEU A 92 -8.74 -8.46 -0.51
C LEU A 92 -7.75 -7.29 -0.63
N ASN A 93 -6.67 -7.47 -1.39
CA ASN A 93 -5.71 -6.40 -1.65
C ASN A 93 -6.35 -5.31 -2.51
N ILE A 94 -5.98 -4.07 -2.26
CA ILE A 94 -6.40 -2.93 -3.09
C ILE A 94 -5.40 -2.82 -4.25
N VAL A 95 -5.84 -3.13 -5.46
CA VAL A 95 -4.95 -3.09 -6.63
C VAL A 95 -4.48 -1.66 -6.88
N PHE A 96 -3.16 -1.49 -7.07
CA PHE A 96 -2.52 -0.23 -7.39
C PHE A 96 -1.65 -0.38 -8.66
N PRO A 97 -1.69 0.59 -9.59
CA PRO A 97 -0.89 0.55 -10.81
C PRO A 97 0.62 0.50 -10.52
N ASP A 98 1.38 -0.17 -11.37
CA ASP A 98 2.84 -0.13 -11.39
C ASP A 98 3.40 1.20 -11.91
#